data_AF-A0A3P9CSC1-F1
#
_entry.id   AF-A0A3P9CSC1-F1
#
_cell.length_a   1.000
_cell.length_b   1.000
_cell.length_c   1.000
_cell.angle_alpha   90.00
_cell.angle_beta   90.00
_cell.angle_gamma   90.00
#
_symmetry.space_group_name_H-M   'P 1'
#
loop_
_entity.id
_entity.type
_entity.pdbx_description
1 polymer ?
#
loop_
_entity_poly.entity_id
_entity_poly.type
_entity_poly.pdbx_seq_one_letter_code
_entity_poly.pdbx_strand_id
1 'polypeptide(L)'
;MECGPVLPDSLVLEIFLRLPHDAVLRAGLTCRQWLAVSRDEFLWRELFYSYYRIPRLVPRHPAAVSWYREFKRLFDCIPCVEVQTLREHTDQVLHLAFSHRGHRFSSCSKDCTVKLWDTERPDGNISLVHSSSMRQFNWGYTQFSQFNADDSLLLVSGVYLGPHHSSSGEIAVISLENYTLLSRVRNKPYDVFGCWLNETHLISGNLHWIGNMTSCSVLWLNKAFQDIESENVNVVKRLFKIQNINASTIRTVMVAHCRRHDNPDLLLDYEAQSQARRQKGQHHHQPLLFDLATSGSEEEEEQEEEEECQRGARSHGLPSPRLPQPTMSGLEHVIHSRKNVGQKELEIETQVAQLMGRAYTKPPDPSLTEPSESGEEDKTYLLFTTGSLTYSPHQIGIKRIRPEQMTTSGPVLGEERSSDEFFDSLDHVIDIHGHIIGMGLSPDHRYLYVNSRAWPAGCVISDPMSPPPIAEEIDLHVIDLKSLREERRSLRAHRAFTPNDECFFIFLDVSRDFVASGAEDKHGYIWDRHYNICLARLAHDDVVNSVAFSPADQELLLSASDDSTIKVWRSPRMIRLAQASARPPRPRSLLPSWLSRSKNSCINGKP
;
A
#
# COMPACT_ATOMS: atom_id res chain seq x y z
N MET A 1 23.97 23.19 -53.08
CA MET A 1 24.03 24.06 -51.89
C MET A 1 25.03 23.43 -50.95
N GLU A 2 26.17 24.09 -50.81
CA GLU A 2 27.31 23.61 -50.02
C GLU A 2 26.90 23.50 -48.54
N CYS A 3 27.15 22.35 -47.93
CA CYS A 3 27.03 22.18 -46.49
C CYS A 3 28.02 23.12 -45.82
N GLY A 4 27.53 24.14 -45.11
CA GLY A 4 28.35 24.92 -44.19
C GLY A 4 29.01 24.01 -43.13
N PRO A 5 30.00 24.50 -42.38
CA PRO A 5 30.72 23.68 -41.42
C PRO A 5 29.75 23.17 -40.36
N VAL A 6 29.43 21.88 -40.45
CA VAL A 6 28.62 21.17 -39.47
C VAL A 6 29.50 20.96 -38.24
N LEU A 7 29.07 21.45 -37.08
CA LEU A 7 29.74 21.15 -35.81
C LEU A 7 29.90 19.63 -35.68
N PRO A 8 31.09 19.11 -35.33
CA PRO A 8 31.26 17.70 -35.04
C PRO A 8 30.28 17.21 -33.98
N ASP A 9 29.80 15.96 -34.10
CA ASP A 9 28.86 15.36 -33.15
C ASP A 9 29.34 15.46 -31.69
N SER A 10 30.66 15.38 -31.47
CA SER A 10 31.27 15.55 -30.15
C SER A 10 31.06 16.95 -29.55
N LEU A 11 31.11 18.01 -30.35
CA LEU A 11 30.83 19.37 -29.89
C LEU A 11 29.32 19.58 -29.66
N VAL A 12 28.47 19.01 -30.52
CA VAL A 12 27.01 19.05 -30.31
C VAL A 12 26.64 18.31 -29.02
N LEU A 13 27.28 17.17 -28.75
CA LEU A 13 27.13 16.40 -27.51
C LEU A 13 27.55 17.21 -26.29
N GLU A 14 28.71 17.89 -26.33
CA GLU A 14 29.18 18.74 -25.24
C GLU A 14 28.23 19.91 -24.96
N ILE A 15 27.66 20.51 -26.01
CA ILE A 15 26.61 21.53 -25.86
C ILE A 15 25.38 20.92 -25.18
N PHE A 16 24.91 19.76 -25.65
CA PHE A 16 23.70 19.11 -25.12
C PHE A 16 23.85 18.67 -23.66
N LEU A 17 25.04 18.27 -23.22
CA LEU A 17 25.33 17.94 -21.82
C LEU A 17 25.16 19.14 -20.86
N ARG A 18 25.18 20.37 -21.38
CA ARG A 18 24.98 21.61 -20.61
C ARG A 18 23.54 22.11 -20.67
N LEU A 19 22.66 21.43 -21.41
CA LEU A 19 21.26 21.80 -21.58
C LEU A 19 20.36 20.92 -20.69
N PRO A 20 19.21 21.45 -20.24
CA PRO A 20 18.20 20.62 -19.61
C PRO A 20 17.58 19.66 -20.64
N HIS A 21 17.04 18.54 -20.14
CA HIS A 21 16.52 17.45 -20.97
C HIS A 21 15.44 17.90 -21.98
N ASP A 22 14.60 18.86 -21.62
CA ASP A 22 13.56 19.41 -22.50
C ASP A 22 14.14 20.24 -23.66
N ALA A 23 15.23 20.98 -23.42
CA ALA A 23 15.94 21.74 -24.43
C ALA A 23 16.69 20.80 -25.39
N VAL A 24 17.30 19.73 -24.88
CA VAL A 24 17.91 18.67 -25.69
C VAL A 24 16.87 18.04 -26.63
N LEU A 25 15.70 17.69 -26.10
CA LEU A 25 14.61 17.13 -26.90
C LEU A 25 14.10 18.09 -27.98
N ARG A 26 13.91 19.38 -27.63
CA ARG A 26 13.51 20.41 -28.61
C ARG A 26 14.57 20.64 -29.67
N ALA A 27 15.85 20.70 -29.29
CA ALA A 27 16.98 20.82 -30.23
C ALA A 27 17.03 19.63 -31.18
N GLY A 28 16.78 18.42 -30.70
CA GLY A 28 16.69 17.22 -31.53
C GLY A 28 15.64 17.29 -32.64
N LEU A 29 14.60 18.12 -32.50
CA LEU A 29 13.56 18.28 -33.53
C LEU A 29 13.97 19.20 -34.70
N THR A 30 15.14 19.83 -34.64
CA THR A 30 15.57 20.85 -35.62
C THR A 30 16.18 20.25 -36.90
N CYS A 31 17.05 19.26 -36.78
CA CYS A 31 17.72 18.62 -37.91
C CYS A 31 18.14 17.17 -37.59
N ARG A 32 18.47 16.39 -38.63
CA ARG A 32 18.78 14.95 -38.48
C ARG A 32 20.00 14.66 -37.60
N GLN A 33 21.06 15.48 -37.72
CA GLN A 33 22.26 15.32 -36.91
C GLN A 33 21.94 15.54 -35.43
N TRP A 34 21.25 16.64 -35.10
CA TRP A 34 20.90 16.96 -33.72
C TRP A 34 19.90 15.95 -33.16
N LEU A 35 19.00 15.42 -34.00
CA LEU A 35 18.14 14.31 -33.61
C LEU A 35 18.97 13.09 -33.19
N ALA A 36 19.99 12.71 -33.98
CA ALA A 36 20.85 11.57 -33.64
C ALA A 36 21.61 11.80 -32.33
N VAL A 37 22.27 12.96 -32.17
CA VAL A 37 23.01 13.29 -30.94
C VAL A 37 22.08 13.42 -29.72
N SER A 38 20.85 13.94 -29.90
CA SER A 38 19.85 14.02 -28.82
C SER A 38 19.34 12.66 -28.35
N ARG A 39 19.71 11.55 -29.02
CA ARG A 39 19.35 10.17 -28.67
C ARG A 39 20.55 9.35 -28.20
N ASP A 40 21.70 9.98 -28.01
CA ASP A 40 22.93 9.30 -27.58
C ASP A 40 22.81 8.72 -26.15
N GLU A 41 23.29 7.49 -25.95
CA GLU A 41 23.21 6.80 -24.66
C GLU A 41 24.08 7.44 -23.58
N PHE A 42 25.26 7.95 -23.94
CA PHE A 42 26.13 8.62 -22.99
C PHE A 42 25.48 9.93 -22.53
N LEU A 43 24.93 10.72 -23.46
CA LEU A 43 24.18 11.94 -23.13
C LEU A 43 23.10 11.66 -22.08
N TRP A 44 22.22 10.69 -22.35
CA TRP A 44 21.10 10.40 -21.47
C TRP A 44 21.53 9.77 -20.15
N ARG A 45 22.62 9.01 -20.11
CA ARG A 45 23.21 8.54 -18.85
C ARG A 45 23.65 9.70 -17.96
N GLU A 46 24.39 10.66 -18.52
CA GLU A 46 24.89 11.81 -17.77
C GLU A 46 23.75 12.74 -17.33
N LEU A 47 22.76 12.97 -18.21
CA LEU A 47 21.54 13.70 -17.86
C LEU A 47 20.74 13.00 -16.76
N PHE A 48 20.65 11.67 -16.80
CA PHE A 48 19.94 10.87 -15.79
C PHE A 48 20.55 11.04 -14.40
N TYR A 49 21.86 10.78 -14.26
CA TYR A 49 22.53 10.91 -12.96
C TYR A 49 22.52 12.34 -12.44
N SER A 50 22.68 13.34 -13.32
CA SER A 50 22.66 14.74 -12.90
C SER A 50 21.27 15.23 -12.50
N TYR A 51 20.24 14.89 -13.27
CA TYR A 51 18.86 15.32 -13.01
C TYR A 51 18.31 14.71 -11.71
N TYR A 52 18.42 13.40 -11.56
CA TYR A 52 17.90 12.69 -10.39
C TYR A 52 18.88 12.68 -9.19
N ARG A 53 20.08 13.24 -9.36
CA ARG A 53 21.15 13.28 -8.34
C ARG A 53 21.49 11.89 -7.79
N ILE A 54 21.45 10.87 -8.65
CA ILE A 54 21.77 9.49 -8.31
C ILE A 54 23.30 9.29 -8.39
N PRO A 55 23.93 8.59 -7.43
CA PRO A 55 25.34 8.24 -7.54
C PRO A 55 25.62 7.36 -8.77
N ARG A 56 26.69 7.67 -9.50
CA ARG A 56 27.09 6.95 -10.74
C ARG A 56 27.37 5.45 -10.55
N LEU A 57 27.57 5.02 -9.31
CA LEU A 57 27.76 3.61 -8.94
C LEU A 57 26.46 2.79 -9.02
N VAL A 58 25.29 3.46 -8.94
CA VAL A 58 24.00 2.78 -9.05
C VAL A 58 23.80 2.41 -10.52
N PRO A 59 23.69 1.11 -10.86
CA PRO A 59 23.49 0.69 -12.24
C PRO A 59 22.10 1.11 -12.72
N ARG A 60 21.97 1.22 -14.04
CA ARG A 60 20.65 1.34 -14.69
C ARG A 60 19.77 0.16 -14.31
N HIS A 61 18.47 0.40 -14.19
CA HIS A 61 17.48 -0.65 -13.96
C HIS A 61 17.68 -1.82 -14.94
N PRO A 62 17.73 -3.09 -14.47
CA PRO A 62 18.01 -4.25 -15.32
C PRO A 62 17.05 -4.37 -16.52
N ALA A 63 15.75 -4.16 -16.29
CA ALA A 63 14.73 -4.18 -17.34
C ALA A 63 14.74 -2.96 -18.29
N ALA A 64 15.56 -1.94 -18.05
CA ALA A 64 15.61 -0.79 -18.95
C ALA A 64 16.28 -1.17 -20.28
N VAL A 65 15.79 -0.60 -21.39
CA VAL A 65 16.39 -0.82 -22.72
C VAL A 65 17.41 0.25 -23.12
N SER A 66 17.19 1.50 -22.70
CA SER A 66 18.17 2.60 -22.83
C SER A 66 18.12 3.57 -21.65
N TRP A 67 19.13 4.43 -21.49
CA TRP A 67 19.10 5.52 -20.52
C TRP A 67 18.01 6.55 -20.83
N TYR A 68 17.75 6.82 -22.11
CA TYR A 68 16.66 7.73 -22.50
C TYR A 68 15.29 7.20 -22.08
N ARG A 69 15.01 5.91 -22.35
CA ARG A 69 13.73 5.30 -21.98
C ARG A 69 13.57 5.24 -20.46
N GLU A 70 14.67 5.03 -19.75
CA GLU A 70 14.65 5.00 -18.29
C GLU A 70 14.42 6.38 -17.67
N PHE A 71 15.08 7.40 -18.20
CA PHE A 71 14.78 8.79 -17.85
C PHE A 71 13.29 9.08 -18.05
N LYS A 72 12.75 8.67 -19.20
CA LYS A 72 11.34 8.86 -19.53
C LYS A 72 10.41 8.08 -18.61
N ARG A 73 10.73 6.83 -18.23
CA ARG A 73 9.94 6.03 -17.28
C ARG A 73 9.76 6.81 -15.97
N LEU A 74 10.88 7.27 -15.40
CA LEU A 74 10.88 8.04 -14.16
C LEU A 74 10.28 9.44 -14.32
N PHE A 75 10.30 10.05 -15.50
CA PHE A 75 9.78 11.42 -15.65
C PHE A 75 8.28 11.45 -15.98
N ASP A 76 7.83 10.53 -16.84
CA ASP A 76 6.52 10.60 -17.47
C ASP A 76 5.50 9.61 -16.90
N CYS A 77 5.93 8.55 -16.21
CA CYS A 77 5.06 7.46 -15.75
C CYS A 77 4.73 7.54 -14.25
N ILE A 78 5.22 8.55 -13.52
CA ILE A 78 4.88 8.75 -12.10
C ILE A 78 3.44 9.27 -11.99
N PRO A 79 2.57 8.65 -11.19
CA PRO A 79 1.23 9.16 -10.95
C PRO A 79 1.26 10.39 -10.02
N CYS A 80 1.49 11.58 -10.59
CA CYS A 80 1.65 12.82 -9.83
C CYS A 80 0.75 13.97 -10.30
N VAL A 81 -0.13 13.73 -11.27
CA VAL A 81 -1.10 14.72 -11.75
C VAL A 81 -2.46 14.38 -11.16
N GLU A 82 -2.99 15.27 -10.32
CA GLU A 82 -4.35 15.13 -9.79
C GLU A 82 -5.36 15.26 -10.95
N VAL A 83 -6.21 14.24 -11.12
CA VAL A 83 -7.25 14.23 -12.16
C VAL A 83 -8.65 14.34 -11.59
N GLN A 84 -8.84 13.94 -10.34
CA GLN A 84 -10.13 13.93 -9.68
C GLN A 84 -9.93 13.99 -8.16
N THR A 85 -10.84 14.70 -7.48
CA THR A 85 -10.98 14.70 -6.03
C THR A 85 -12.38 14.20 -5.68
N LEU A 86 -12.46 13.12 -4.90
CA LEU A 86 -13.70 12.50 -4.42
C LEU A 86 -14.02 13.03 -3.03
N ARG A 87 -15.27 13.48 -2.81
CA ARG A 87 -15.70 14.19 -1.59
C ARG A 87 -16.92 13.56 -0.92
N GLU A 88 -17.16 12.28 -1.18
CA GLU A 88 -18.35 11.57 -0.67
C GLU A 88 -18.26 11.21 0.81
N HIS A 89 -17.05 11.23 1.39
CA HIS A 89 -16.85 11.04 2.83
C HIS A 89 -17.03 12.37 3.57
N THR A 90 -17.65 12.31 4.75
CA THR A 90 -17.94 13.50 5.56
C THR A 90 -16.98 13.70 6.73
N ASP A 91 -16.01 12.80 6.88
CA ASP A 91 -14.98 12.81 7.92
C ASP A 91 -13.69 12.17 7.35
N GLN A 92 -12.62 12.16 8.14
CA GLN A 92 -11.29 11.66 7.79
C GLN A 92 -11.34 10.29 7.09
N VAL A 93 -10.67 10.16 5.95
CA VAL A 93 -10.56 8.90 5.21
C VAL A 93 -9.28 8.20 5.66
N LEU A 94 -9.43 7.01 6.26
CA LEU A 94 -8.36 6.31 6.97
C LEU A 94 -7.64 5.27 6.12
N HIS A 95 -8.36 4.59 5.22
CA HIS A 95 -7.80 3.48 4.46
C HIS A 95 -8.40 3.36 3.06
N LEU A 96 -7.56 2.94 2.11
CA LEU A 96 -7.91 2.60 0.74
C LEU A 96 -7.43 1.18 0.42
N ALA A 97 -8.24 0.41 -0.29
CA ALA A 97 -7.81 -0.89 -0.83
C ALA A 97 -8.38 -1.11 -2.23
N PHE A 98 -7.53 -1.43 -3.20
CA PHE A 98 -7.99 -1.89 -4.52
C PHE A 98 -8.44 -3.36 -4.48
N SER A 99 -9.38 -3.69 -5.36
CA SER A 99 -9.60 -5.07 -5.77
C SER A 99 -8.39 -5.59 -6.56
N HIS A 100 -8.08 -6.88 -6.50
CA HIS A 100 -6.92 -7.48 -7.16
C HIS A 100 -6.97 -7.28 -8.68
N ARG A 101 -8.16 -7.30 -9.27
CA ARG A 101 -8.38 -6.97 -10.69
C ARG A 101 -8.23 -5.48 -11.01
N GLY A 102 -8.26 -4.60 -10.01
CA GLY A 102 -8.08 -3.16 -10.15
C GLY A 102 -9.27 -2.40 -10.74
N HIS A 103 -10.43 -3.04 -10.87
CA HIS A 103 -11.67 -2.46 -11.42
C HIS A 103 -12.52 -1.75 -10.37
N ARG A 104 -12.23 -1.98 -9.08
CA ARG A 104 -12.88 -1.36 -7.94
C ARG A 104 -11.87 -1.03 -6.87
N PHE A 105 -12.21 -0.11 -5.99
CA PHE A 105 -11.55 0.03 -4.70
C PHE A 105 -12.56 0.34 -3.61
N SER A 106 -12.12 0.18 -2.37
CA SER A 106 -12.86 0.49 -1.16
C SER A 106 -12.19 1.61 -0.38
N SER A 107 -12.99 2.38 0.36
CA SER A 107 -12.49 3.38 1.32
C SER A 107 -13.16 3.24 2.67
N CYS A 108 -12.40 3.44 3.74
CA CYS A 108 -12.87 3.46 5.13
C CYS A 108 -12.66 4.84 5.75
N SER A 109 -13.57 5.28 6.61
CA SER A 109 -13.59 6.64 7.17
C SER A 109 -14.12 6.70 8.60
N LYS A 110 -13.73 7.77 9.30
CA LYS A 110 -14.30 8.16 10.59
C LYS A 110 -15.79 8.49 10.54
N ASP A 111 -16.36 8.72 9.36
CA ASP A 111 -17.80 8.91 9.17
C ASP A 111 -18.64 7.62 9.40
N CYS A 112 -17.97 6.52 9.77
CA CYS A 112 -18.51 5.18 10.00
C CYS A 112 -18.95 4.44 8.73
N THR A 113 -18.61 4.95 7.55
CA THR A 113 -18.97 4.31 6.29
C THR A 113 -17.81 3.54 5.68
N VAL A 114 -18.14 2.47 4.96
CA VAL A 114 -17.30 1.90 3.94
C VAL A 114 -17.92 2.19 2.58
N LYS A 115 -17.13 2.73 1.65
CA LYS A 115 -17.59 3.05 0.30
C LYS A 115 -16.86 2.20 -0.72
N LEU A 116 -17.56 1.79 -1.77
CA LEU A 116 -17.02 1.09 -2.92
C LEU A 116 -17.12 1.95 -4.16
N TRP A 117 -16.07 1.91 -4.96
CA TRP A 117 -15.87 2.79 -6.09
C TRP A 117 -15.53 1.98 -7.33
N ASP A 118 -16.01 2.46 -8.48
CA ASP A 118 -15.72 1.91 -9.81
C ASP A 118 -14.65 2.76 -10.48
N THR A 119 -13.68 2.09 -11.11
CA THR A 119 -12.55 2.72 -11.80
C THR A 119 -12.57 2.50 -13.31
N GLU A 120 -13.51 1.71 -13.84
CA GLU A 120 -13.58 1.32 -15.26
C GLU A 120 -14.70 2.01 -16.04
N ARG A 121 -15.23 3.13 -15.52
CA ARG A 121 -16.28 3.86 -16.24
C ARG A 121 -15.82 4.29 -17.63
N PRO A 122 -16.72 4.28 -18.64
CA PRO A 122 -16.38 4.68 -20.01
C PRO A 122 -15.88 6.13 -20.14
N ASP A 123 -16.28 7.01 -19.24
CA ASP A 123 -15.83 8.41 -19.20
C ASP A 123 -14.44 8.58 -18.56
N GLY A 124 -13.89 7.51 -17.98
CA GLY A 124 -12.58 7.50 -17.31
C GLY A 124 -12.59 8.06 -15.89
N ASN A 125 -13.75 8.49 -15.38
CA ASN A 125 -13.88 9.02 -14.02
C ASN A 125 -14.14 7.89 -13.02
N ILE A 126 -13.65 8.08 -11.81
CA ILE A 126 -13.96 7.21 -10.68
C ILE A 126 -15.30 7.65 -10.09
N SER A 127 -16.12 6.69 -9.67
CA SER A 127 -17.45 6.97 -9.12
C SER A 127 -17.80 6.08 -7.94
N LEU A 128 -18.66 6.58 -7.07
CA LEU A 128 -19.27 5.78 -6.01
C LEU A 128 -20.23 4.73 -6.60
N VAL A 129 -20.10 3.48 -6.15
CA VAL A 129 -20.97 2.35 -6.48
C VAL A 129 -21.87 2.00 -5.32
N HIS A 130 -21.30 1.94 -4.12
CA HIS A 130 -22.01 1.54 -2.92
C HIS A 130 -21.46 2.24 -1.68
N SER A 131 -22.30 2.47 -0.68
CA SER A 131 -21.94 3.08 0.60
C SER A 131 -22.70 2.37 1.72
N SER A 132 -21.99 1.73 2.64
CA SER A 132 -22.58 1.06 3.80
C SER A 132 -22.17 1.77 5.08
N SER A 133 -23.14 2.09 5.95
CA SER A 133 -22.86 2.62 7.29
C SER A 133 -22.77 1.48 8.31
N MET A 134 -21.67 1.43 9.05
CA MET A 134 -21.47 0.44 10.13
C MET A 134 -22.03 0.92 11.47
N ARG A 135 -22.59 2.13 11.53
CA ARG A 135 -23.17 2.71 12.75
C ARG A 135 -24.25 1.83 13.37
N GLN A 136 -25.07 1.19 12.53
CA GLN A 136 -26.13 0.26 12.95
C GLN A 136 -25.62 -0.98 13.70
N PHE A 137 -24.32 -1.25 13.61
CA PHE A 137 -23.64 -2.37 14.28
C PHE A 137 -22.85 -1.93 15.52
N ASN A 138 -23.11 -0.71 16.01
CA ASN A 138 -22.41 -0.03 17.10
C ASN A 138 -20.93 0.24 16.81
N TRP A 139 -20.58 0.52 15.55
CA TRP A 139 -19.23 0.94 15.21
C TRP A 139 -19.06 2.44 15.43
N GLY A 140 -17.91 2.83 15.97
CA GLY A 140 -17.47 4.20 16.08
C GLY A 140 -16.85 4.74 14.80
N TYR A 141 -16.20 3.88 14.01
CA TYR A 141 -15.69 4.18 12.67
C TYR A 141 -15.16 2.91 11.97
N THR A 142 -15.03 2.97 10.64
CA THR A 142 -14.33 1.96 9.84
C THR A 142 -12.85 2.37 9.70
N GLN A 143 -11.94 1.41 9.75
CA GLN A 143 -10.49 1.68 9.83
C GLN A 143 -9.68 1.07 8.70
N PHE A 144 -10.05 -0.13 8.24
CA PHE A 144 -9.25 -0.91 7.30
C PHE A 144 -10.16 -1.77 6.44
N SER A 145 -9.73 -2.05 5.22
CA SER A 145 -10.46 -2.94 4.32
C SER A 145 -9.52 -3.75 3.44
N GLN A 146 -9.95 -4.94 3.03
CA GLN A 146 -9.19 -5.78 2.12
C GLN A 146 -10.12 -6.67 1.28
N PHE A 147 -9.90 -6.71 -0.03
CA PHE A 147 -10.57 -7.66 -0.92
C PHE A 147 -9.98 -9.06 -0.75
N ASN A 148 -10.82 -10.09 -0.73
CA ASN A 148 -10.34 -11.47 -0.78
C ASN A 148 -9.73 -11.78 -2.17
N ALA A 149 -9.05 -12.90 -2.32
CA ALA A 149 -8.20 -13.17 -3.49
C ALA A 149 -8.93 -13.20 -4.85
N ASP A 150 -10.24 -13.44 -4.89
CA ASP A 150 -11.04 -13.48 -6.12
C ASP A 150 -11.93 -12.25 -6.33
N ASP A 151 -11.83 -11.24 -5.45
CA ASP A 151 -12.63 -10.01 -5.44
C ASP A 151 -14.14 -10.24 -5.24
N SER A 152 -14.56 -11.36 -4.63
CA SER A 152 -15.97 -11.63 -4.32
C SER A 152 -16.41 -11.13 -2.94
N LEU A 153 -15.47 -10.99 -2.00
CA LEU A 153 -15.72 -10.58 -0.62
C LEU A 153 -14.84 -9.41 -0.22
N LEU A 154 -15.39 -8.57 0.65
CA LEU A 154 -14.68 -7.47 1.29
C LEU A 154 -14.60 -7.72 2.80
N LEU A 155 -13.40 -7.75 3.34
CA LEU A 155 -13.14 -7.63 4.77
C LEU A 155 -13.11 -6.14 5.10
N VAL A 156 -13.83 -5.74 6.15
CA VAL A 156 -13.78 -4.38 6.72
C VAL A 156 -13.52 -4.51 8.21
N SER A 157 -12.53 -3.80 8.74
CA SER A 157 -12.29 -3.70 10.18
C SER A 157 -12.65 -2.32 10.70
N GLY A 158 -13.12 -2.26 11.94
CA GLY A 158 -13.46 -1.01 12.61
C GLY A 158 -13.53 -1.16 14.12
N VAL A 159 -13.87 -0.05 14.77
CA VAL A 159 -13.97 0.02 16.24
C VAL A 159 -15.39 -0.21 16.66
N TYR A 160 -15.64 -1.32 17.32
CA TYR A 160 -16.88 -1.60 18.02
C TYR A 160 -16.93 -0.88 19.37
N LEU A 161 -18.02 -0.17 19.62
CA LEU A 161 -18.33 0.51 20.87
C LEU A 161 -19.26 -0.36 21.70
N GLY A 162 -18.69 -1.01 22.71
CA GLY A 162 -19.41 -1.85 23.65
C GLY A 162 -20.01 -1.09 24.83
N PRO A 163 -20.73 -1.82 25.71
CA PRO A 163 -21.25 -1.27 26.96
C PRO A 163 -20.15 -0.68 27.84
N HIS A 164 -20.51 0.27 28.71
CA HIS A 164 -19.61 0.89 29.69
C HIS A 164 -18.36 1.56 29.10
N HIS A 165 -18.46 2.13 27.89
CA HIS A 165 -17.35 2.79 27.19
C HIS A 165 -16.18 1.85 26.83
N SER A 166 -16.42 0.53 26.78
CA SER A 166 -15.42 -0.43 26.29
C SER A 166 -15.34 -0.37 24.77
N SER A 167 -14.14 -0.18 24.22
CA SER A 167 -13.89 -0.33 22.78
C SER A 167 -13.19 -1.66 22.47
N SER A 168 -13.59 -2.32 21.38
CA SER A 168 -12.86 -3.46 20.80
C SER A 168 -12.84 -3.34 19.29
N GLY A 169 -11.96 -4.06 18.61
CA GLY A 169 -12.09 -4.18 17.16
C GLY A 169 -13.07 -5.25 16.78
N GLU A 170 -13.56 -5.10 15.57
CA GLU A 170 -14.39 -6.09 14.92
C GLU A 170 -14.06 -6.09 13.42
N ILE A 171 -14.30 -7.24 12.80
CA ILE A 171 -14.18 -7.46 11.38
C ILE A 171 -15.56 -7.82 10.85
N ALA A 172 -15.99 -7.16 9.79
CA ALA A 172 -17.18 -7.47 9.01
C ALA A 172 -16.75 -8.05 7.65
N VAL A 173 -17.40 -9.13 7.22
CA VAL A 173 -17.24 -9.69 5.87
C VAL A 173 -18.48 -9.32 5.07
N ILE A 174 -18.29 -8.64 3.94
CA ILE A 174 -19.36 -8.15 3.07
C ILE A 174 -19.26 -8.85 1.71
N SER A 175 -20.38 -9.37 1.20
CA SER A 175 -20.47 -9.89 -0.17
C SER A 175 -20.47 -8.73 -1.16
N LEU A 176 -19.66 -8.82 -2.22
CA LEU A 176 -19.60 -7.80 -3.26
C LEU A 176 -20.61 -8.01 -4.39
N GLU A 177 -21.31 -9.14 -4.39
CA GLU A 177 -22.39 -9.44 -5.33
C GLU A 177 -23.64 -8.60 -5.02
N ASN A 178 -24.01 -8.52 -3.74
CA ASN A 178 -25.25 -7.88 -3.28
C ASN A 178 -25.04 -6.90 -2.12
N TYR A 179 -23.79 -6.64 -1.72
CA TYR A 179 -23.42 -5.72 -0.63
C TYR A 179 -23.99 -6.09 0.75
N THR A 180 -24.22 -7.39 0.97
CA THR A 180 -24.76 -7.89 2.24
C THR A 180 -23.65 -8.24 3.24
N LEU A 181 -23.90 -7.95 4.52
CA LEU A 181 -23.04 -8.40 5.62
C LEU A 181 -23.22 -9.91 5.82
N LEU A 182 -22.16 -10.69 5.68
CA LEU A 182 -22.15 -12.14 5.85
C LEU A 182 -21.79 -12.58 7.26
N SER A 183 -20.75 -11.98 7.85
CA SER A 183 -20.26 -12.38 9.17
C SER A 183 -19.56 -11.25 9.91
N ARG A 184 -19.52 -11.38 11.24
CA ARG A 184 -18.79 -10.48 12.15
C ARG A 184 -17.88 -11.28 13.07
N VAL A 185 -16.63 -10.84 13.20
CA VAL A 185 -15.58 -11.52 13.97
C VAL A 185 -14.94 -10.53 14.93
N ARG A 186 -14.83 -10.88 16.21
CA ARG A 186 -14.12 -10.06 17.20
C ARG A 186 -12.63 -10.00 16.87
N ASN A 187 -12.04 -8.81 17.04
CA ASN A 187 -10.64 -8.55 16.76
C ASN A 187 -10.07 -7.59 17.82
N LYS A 188 -9.34 -8.09 18.81
CA LYS A 188 -8.90 -7.29 19.97
C LYS A 188 -7.38 -7.39 20.16
N PRO A 189 -6.63 -6.27 20.15
CA PRO A 189 -7.08 -4.88 19.98
C PRO A 189 -7.55 -4.55 18.54
N TYR A 190 -8.15 -3.37 18.36
CA TYR A 190 -8.79 -3.00 17.08
C TYR A 190 -7.82 -2.84 15.92
N ASP A 191 -6.58 -2.49 16.23
CA ASP A 191 -5.47 -2.31 15.29
C ASP A 191 -4.73 -3.60 14.96
N VAL A 192 -5.30 -4.76 15.31
CA VAL A 192 -4.94 -6.02 14.65
C VAL A 192 -5.38 -5.96 13.17
N PHE A 193 -6.48 -5.26 12.87
CA PHE A 193 -7.20 -5.15 11.58
C PHE A 193 -7.75 -6.47 11.03
N GLY A 194 -6.96 -7.55 11.10
CA GLY A 194 -7.24 -8.81 10.42
C GLY A 194 -6.81 -8.77 8.95
N CYS A 195 -6.70 -9.95 8.34
CA CYS A 195 -6.32 -10.08 6.94
C CYS A 195 -6.87 -11.37 6.34
N TRP A 196 -6.98 -11.43 5.02
CA TRP A 196 -7.28 -12.66 4.30
C TRP A 196 -6.07 -13.60 4.31
N LEU A 197 -6.31 -14.89 4.55
CA LEU A 197 -5.33 -15.96 4.30
C LEU A 197 -5.50 -16.55 2.90
N ASN A 198 -6.75 -16.69 2.47
CA ASN A 198 -7.14 -17.20 1.16
C ASN A 198 -8.54 -16.66 0.81
N GLU A 199 -9.14 -17.16 -0.28
CA GLU A 199 -10.46 -16.75 -0.78
C GLU A 199 -11.59 -16.86 0.27
N THR A 200 -11.46 -17.80 1.21
CA THR A 200 -12.56 -18.23 2.08
C THR A 200 -12.25 -18.10 3.58
N HIS A 201 -11.00 -17.82 3.94
CA HIS A 201 -10.56 -17.75 5.33
C HIS A 201 -9.82 -16.46 5.64
N LEU A 202 -10.13 -15.90 6.80
CA LEU A 202 -9.50 -14.69 7.34
C LEU A 202 -8.88 -14.95 8.71
N ILE A 203 -7.85 -14.17 9.03
CA ILE A 203 -7.17 -14.20 10.31
C ILE A 203 -7.64 -13.03 11.17
N SER A 204 -8.03 -13.33 12.41
CA SER A 204 -8.32 -12.32 13.45
C SER A 204 -7.44 -12.55 14.67
N GLY A 205 -7.32 -11.57 15.55
CA GLY A 205 -6.51 -11.66 16.77
C GLY A 205 -7.29 -11.33 18.02
N ASN A 206 -6.95 -11.98 19.13
CA ASN A 206 -7.48 -11.68 20.46
C ASN A 206 -6.37 -11.68 21.52
N LEU A 207 -6.31 -10.59 22.28
CA LEU A 207 -5.40 -10.40 23.39
C LEU A 207 -6.00 -10.89 24.72
N HIS A 208 -5.23 -11.65 25.48
CA HIS A 208 -5.57 -12.11 26.83
C HIS A 208 -4.46 -11.75 27.81
N TRP A 209 -4.80 -11.03 28.87
CA TRP A 209 -3.87 -10.74 29.97
C TRP A 209 -3.73 -11.96 30.87
N ILE A 210 -2.49 -12.34 31.17
CA ILE A 210 -2.17 -13.52 31.99
C ILE A 210 -1.60 -13.08 33.35
N GLY A 211 -0.92 -11.94 33.39
CA GLY A 211 -0.38 -11.38 34.62
C GLY A 211 -0.05 -9.90 34.46
N ASN A 212 0.74 -9.38 35.38
CA ASN A 212 1.21 -8.01 35.31
C ASN A 212 2.12 -7.83 34.09
N MET A 213 1.75 -6.93 33.16
CA MET A 213 2.50 -6.62 31.93
C MET A 213 2.83 -7.82 31.04
N THR A 214 2.15 -8.93 31.25
CA THR A 214 2.32 -10.17 30.50
C THR A 214 0.97 -10.58 29.94
N SER A 215 0.94 -10.81 28.63
CA SER A 215 -0.27 -11.14 27.90
C SER A 215 0.04 -12.20 26.85
N CYS A 216 -1.00 -12.71 26.19
CA CYS A 216 -0.82 -13.52 24.99
C CYS A 216 -1.79 -13.09 23.90
N SER A 217 -1.29 -13.10 22.68
CA SER A 217 -2.08 -12.88 21.47
C SER A 217 -2.42 -14.23 20.85
N VAL A 218 -3.70 -14.50 20.72
CA VAL A 218 -4.23 -15.69 20.03
C VAL A 218 -4.71 -15.26 18.66
N LEU A 219 -4.11 -15.84 17.62
CA LEU A 219 -4.50 -15.62 16.23
C LEU A 219 -5.42 -16.76 15.80
N TRP A 220 -6.57 -16.39 15.26
CA TRP A 220 -7.65 -17.29 14.89
C TRP A 220 -7.82 -17.32 13.39
N LEU A 221 -7.98 -18.52 12.84
CA LEU A 221 -8.42 -18.73 11.47
C LEU A 221 -9.94 -18.85 11.47
N ASN A 222 -10.62 -17.99 10.71
CA ASN A 222 -12.07 -17.91 10.63
C ASN A 222 -12.52 -18.19 9.20
N LYS A 223 -13.56 -19.00 9.03
CA LYS A 223 -14.24 -19.16 7.73
C LYS A 223 -15.12 -17.93 7.46
N ALA A 224 -15.09 -17.40 6.24
CA ALA A 224 -15.79 -16.17 5.86
C ALA A 224 -17.32 -16.35 5.82
N PHE A 225 -17.77 -17.55 5.42
CA PHE A 225 -19.16 -17.96 5.34
C PHE A 225 -19.48 -19.06 6.37
N GLN A 226 -20.69 -19.01 6.88
CA GLN A 226 -21.25 -20.04 7.77
C GLN A 226 -22.07 -21.01 6.92
N ASP A 227 -21.91 -22.32 7.12
CA ASP A 227 -22.82 -23.31 6.53
C ASP A 227 -24.12 -23.32 7.35
N ILE A 228 -25.25 -23.61 6.69
CA ILE A 228 -26.62 -23.58 7.25
C ILE A 228 -26.74 -24.43 8.54
N GLU A 229 -25.87 -25.40 8.78
CA GLU A 229 -25.89 -26.23 10.00
C GLU A 229 -25.24 -25.55 11.22
N SER A 230 -24.61 -24.39 11.05
CA SER A 230 -23.83 -23.69 12.08
C SER A 230 -24.39 -22.29 12.40
N GLU A 231 -25.72 -22.12 12.33
CA GLU A 231 -26.43 -20.82 12.33
C GLU A 231 -26.06 -19.83 13.45
N ASN A 232 -25.38 -20.27 14.52
CA ASN A 232 -25.06 -19.41 15.66
C ASN A 232 -23.60 -19.46 16.15
N VAL A 233 -22.68 -20.16 15.45
CA VAL A 233 -21.27 -20.28 15.90
C VAL A 233 -20.30 -20.13 14.73
N ASN A 234 -19.40 -19.15 14.82
CA ASN A 234 -18.32 -18.97 13.84
C ASN A 234 -17.44 -20.24 13.80
N VAL A 235 -17.20 -20.78 12.60
CA VAL A 235 -16.24 -21.87 12.40
C VAL A 235 -14.82 -21.29 12.51
N VAL A 236 -14.19 -21.52 13.66
CA VAL A 236 -12.87 -20.96 14.00
C VAL A 236 -11.90 -22.04 14.45
N LYS A 237 -10.63 -21.86 14.10
CA LYS A 237 -9.51 -22.69 14.57
C LYS A 237 -8.40 -21.81 15.10
N ARG A 238 -7.83 -22.16 16.25
CA ARG A 238 -6.65 -21.46 16.77
C ARG A 238 -5.46 -21.72 15.83
N LEU A 239 -4.94 -20.67 15.23
CA LEU A 239 -3.79 -20.74 14.33
C LEU A 239 -2.49 -20.69 15.12
N PHE A 240 -2.30 -19.65 15.93
CA PHE A 240 -1.12 -19.48 16.79
C PHE A 240 -1.50 -18.85 18.13
N LYS A 241 -0.72 -19.16 19.17
CA LYS A 241 -0.77 -18.54 20.49
C LYS A 241 0.62 -18.03 20.87
N ILE A 242 0.80 -16.72 20.81
CA ILE A 242 2.10 -16.07 21.00
C ILE A 242 2.10 -15.33 22.34
N GLN A 243 3.16 -15.50 23.11
CA GLN A 243 3.36 -14.76 24.36
C GLN A 243 3.81 -13.34 24.06
N ASN A 244 3.21 -12.36 24.73
CA ASN A 244 3.68 -10.99 24.71
C ASN A 244 4.27 -10.63 26.08
N ILE A 245 5.36 -9.90 26.05
CA ILE A 245 6.11 -9.44 27.22
C ILE A 245 6.08 -7.92 27.28
N ASN A 246 6.26 -7.33 28.46
CA ASN A 246 6.38 -5.89 28.65
C ASN A 246 5.21 -5.07 28.09
N ALA A 247 3.99 -5.56 28.31
CA ALA A 247 2.73 -4.97 27.82
C ALA A 247 2.62 -4.84 26.28
N SER A 248 3.54 -5.47 25.54
CA SER A 248 3.46 -5.62 24.10
C SER A 248 2.22 -6.40 23.68
N THR A 249 1.84 -6.22 22.42
CA THR A 249 0.70 -6.87 21.78
C THR A 249 0.98 -7.08 20.30
N ILE A 250 0.50 -8.18 19.73
CA ILE A 250 0.45 -8.31 18.26
C ILE A 250 -0.54 -7.31 17.67
N ARG A 251 -0.10 -6.55 16.67
CA ARG A 251 -0.90 -5.59 15.89
C ARG A 251 -0.55 -5.71 14.39
N THR A 252 -1.40 -5.17 13.53
CA THR A 252 -1.18 -5.12 12.07
C THR A 252 -0.75 -6.46 11.48
N VAL A 253 -1.69 -7.41 11.38
CA VAL A 253 -1.41 -8.73 10.79
C VAL A 253 -1.53 -8.69 9.27
N MET A 254 -0.64 -9.37 8.56
CA MET A 254 -0.70 -9.55 7.11
C MET A 254 -0.14 -10.90 6.68
N VAL A 255 -0.57 -11.38 5.52
CA VAL A 255 -0.11 -12.65 4.94
C VAL A 255 0.76 -12.39 3.73
N ALA A 256 1.94 -13.01 3.70
CA ALA A 256 2.84 -12.99 2.56
C ALA A 256 2.89 -14.38 1.89
N HIS A 257 2.52 -14.44 0.61
CA HIS A 257 2.65 -15.64 -0.21
C HIS A 257 3.92 -15.56 -1.05
N CYS A 258 5.02 -16.05 -0.50
CA CYS A 258 6.33 -16.01 -1.13
C CYS A 258 6.47 -17.19 -2.12
N ARG A 259 5.88 -17.03 -3.31
CA ARG A 259 5.92 -17.99 -4.42
C ARG A 259 7.14 -17.69 -5.30
N ARG A 260 8.08 -18.64 -5.38
CA ARG A 260 9.34 -18.60 -6.16
C ARG A 260 10.14 -17.30 -6.10
N HIS A 261 11.28 -17.35 -5.42
CA HIS A 261 12.12 -16.18 -5.13
C HIS A 261 13.14 -15.86 -6.23
N ASP A 262 13.11 -16.59 -7.35
CA ASP A 262 14.22 -16.65 -8.31
C ASP A 262 14.04 -15.77 -9.54
N ASN A 263 12.99 -14.94 -9.61
CA ASN A 263 12.87 -13.98 -10.70
C ASN A 263 12.31 -12.61 -10.25
N PRO A 264 13.18 -11.61 -9.96
CA PRO A 264 12.74 -10.24 -9.68
C PRO A 264 12.02 -9.57 -10.87
N ASP A 265 12.03 -10.21 -12.05
CA ASP A 265 11.50 -9.68 -13.31
C ASP A 265 10.19 -10.35 -13.77
N LEU A 266 9.50 -11.14 -12.95
CA LEU A 266 8.25 -11.80 -13.37
C LEU A 266 7.04 -10.86 -13.55
N LEU A 267 7.20 -9.56 -13.35
CA LEU A 267 6.28 -8.57 -13.93
C LEU A 267 6.69 -8.31 -15.39
N LEU A 268 6.46 -9.35 -16.20
CA LEU A 268 6.52 -9.39 -17.66
C LEU A 268 5.85 -8.17 -18.28
N ASP A 269 6.60 -7.50 -19.15
CA ASP A 269 6.25 -6.40 -20.07
C ASP A 269 4.84 -5.79 -19.91
N TYR A 270 4.78 -4.61 -19.28
CA TYR A 270 3.61 -3.73 -19.33
C TYR A 270 3.14 -3.49 -20.79
N GLU A 271 4.06 -3.45 -21.75
CA GLU A 271 3.71 -3.36 -23.18
C GLU A 271 2.95 -4.61 -23.66
N ALA A 272 3.34 -5.82 -23.21
CA ALA A 272 2.65 -7.06 -23.56
C ALA A 272 1.26 -7.15 -22.89
N GLN A 273 1.12 -6.71 -21.64
CA GLN A 273 -0.17 -6.66 -20.94
C GLN A 273 -1.11 -5.57 -21.50
N SER A 274 -0.57 -4.39 -21.83
CA SER A 274 -1.30 -3.30 -22.50
C SER A 274 -1.74 -3.72 -23.92
N GLN A 275 -0.91 -4.46 -24.66
CA GLN A 275 -1.24 -5.00 -25.98
C GLN A 275 -2.28 -6.14 -25.89
N ALA A 276 -2.17 -7.04 -24.93
CA ALA A 276 -3.17 -8.10 -24.70
C ALA A 276 -4.54 -7.51 -24.32
N ARG A 277 -4.58 -6.39 -23.59
CA ARG A 277 -5.82 -5.66 -23.27
C ARG A 277 -6.43 -4.96 -24.48
N ARG A 278 -5.62 -4.39 -25.38
CA ARG A 278 -6.11 -3.84 -26.66
C ARG A 278 -6.75 -4.92 -27.55
N GLN A 279 -6.27 -6.16 -27.46
CA GLN A 279 -6.86 -7.30 -28.19
C GLN A 279 -8.15 -7.80 -27.53
N LYS A 280 -8.24 -7.83 -26.19
CA LYS A 280 -9.47 -8.22 -25.49
C LYS A 280 -10.60 -7.20 -25.60
N GLY A 281 -10.31 -5.91 -25.78
CA GLY A 281 -11.32 -4.88 -26.06
C GLY A 281 -12.04 -5.01 -27.42
N GLN A 282 -11.60 -5.92 -28.30
CA GLN A 282 -12.24 -6.19 -29.60
C GLN A 282 -13.18 -7.40 -29.60
N HIS A 283 -13.13 -8.25 -28.58
CA HIS A 283 -14.07 -9.35 -28.43
C HIS A 283 -15.06 -9.05 -27.31
N HIS A 284 -16.17 -8.42 -27.70
CA HIS A 284 -17.40 -8.42 -26.91
C HIS A 284 -17.72 -9.85 -26.46
N HIS A 285 -17.61 -10.12 -25.15
CA HIS A 285 -18.35 -11.22 -24.56
C HIS A 285 -19.81 -10.79 -24.45
N GLN A 286 -20.63 -11.29 -25.37
CA GLN A 286 -22.08 -11.35 -25.21
C GLN A 286 -22.38 -12.10 -23.89
N PRO A 287 -23.12 -11.50 -22.94
CA PRO A 287 -23.78 -12.28 -21.92
C PRO A 287 -24.94 -13.05 -22.58
N LEU A 288 -25.01 -14.35 -22.29
CA LEU A 288 -26.10 -15.22 -22.70
C LEU A 288 -27.42 -14.67 -22.16
N LEU A 289 -28.24 -14.23 -23.11
CA LEU A 289 -29.60 -13.75 -22.95
C LEU A 289 -30.48 -14.90 -22.45
N PHE A 290 -31.08 -14.77 -21.27
CA PHE A 290 -32.34 -15.45 -20.94
C PHE A 290 -33.43 -14.39 -20.84
N ASP A 291 -34.35 -14.51 -21.79
CA ASP A 291 -35.45 -13.64 -22.11
C ASP A 291 -36.67 -14.02 -21.24
N LEU A 292 -37.21 -13.05 -20.50
CA LEU A 292 -38.61 -13.06 -20.09
C LEU A 292 -39.16 -11.64 -20.17
N ALA A 293 -40.25 -11.54 -20.92
CA ALA A 293 -40.82 -10.34 -21.48
C ALA A 293 -41.82 -9.61 -20.56
N THR A 294 -41.78 -8.27 -20.68
CA THR A 294 -42.89 -7.30 -20.80
C THR A 294 -43.99 -7.16 -19.74
N SER A 295 -44.06 -5.94 -19.16
CA SER A 295 -45.20 -4.99 -19.21
C SER A 295 -44.81 -3.73 -18.40
N GLY A 296 -44.67 -2.52 -18.95
CA GLY A 296 -45.74 -1.55 -19.25
C GLY A 296 -45.71 -0.42 -18.19
N SER A 297 -45.21 0.79 -18.57
CA SER A 297 -45.95 2.09 -18.56
C SER A 297 -46.11 2.70 -17.14
N GLU A 298 -45.65 3.88 -16.74
CA GLU A 298 -45.89 5.30 -17.13
C GLU A 298 -44.94 6.16 -16.25
N GLU A 299 -44.18 7.12 -16.80
CA GLU A 299 -44.42 8.59 -16.81
C GLU A 299 -44.35 9.33 -15.45
N GLU A 300 -43.45 10.35 -15.44
CA GLU A 300 -43.56 11.67 -14.76
C GLU A 300 -43.36 11.73 -13.22
N GLU A 301 -42.76 12.74 -12.58
CA GLU A 301 -42.40 14.11 -12.95
C GLU A 301 -41.37 14.65 -11.93
N GLU A 302 -40.62 15.66 -12.33
CA GLU A 302 -39.69 16.45 -11.52
C GLU A 302 -40.44 17.34 -10.49
N GLN A 303 -39.83 17.60 -9.33
CA GLN A 303 -39.99 18.91 -8.70
C GLN A 303 -38.79 19.24 -7.80
N GLU A 304 -38.08 20.27 -8.24
CA GLU A 304 -37.07 21.03 -7.54
C GLU A 304 -37.73 21.89 -6.45
N GLU A 305 -37.17 21.91 -5.26
CA GLU A 305 -37.33 23.06 -4.35
C GLU A 305 -35.96 23.57 -3.94
N GLU A 306 -35.67 24.76 -4.44
CA GLU A 306 -34.59 25.65 -4.05
C GLU A 306 -34.85 26.20 -2.64
N GLU A 307 -33.88 26.14 -1.74
CA GLU A 307 -33.81 27.10 -0.62
C GLU A 307 -32.42 27.74 -0.50
N GLU A 308 -32.47 29.04 -0.30
CA GLU A 308 -31.42 30.04 -0.50
C GLU A 308 -30.23 29.91 0.46
N CYS A 309 -29.05 30.10 -0.13
CA CYS A 309 -27.78 30.24 0.57
C CYS A 309 -27.58 31.70 1.03
N GLN A 310 -27.62 31.95 2.35
CA GLN A 310 -27.04 33.16 2.93
C GLN A 310 -25.65 32.88 3.52
N ARG A 311 -24.64 33.38 2.82
CA ARG A 311 -23.24 33.45 3.27
C ARG A 311 -23.09 34.44 4.42
N GLY A 312 -22.69 33.96 5.58
CA GLY A 312 -22.13 34.76 6.67
C GLY A 312 -20.70 34.32 6.98
N ALA A 313 -19.71 35.01 6.43
CA ALA A 313 -18.30 34.83 6.77
C ALA A 313 -18.02 35.45 8.15
N ARG A 314 -17.65 34.62 9.15
CA ARG A 314 -16.91 35.06 10.35
C ARG A 314 -15.92 33.99 10.80
N SER A 315 -14.64 34.37 10.72
CA SER A 315 -13.49 33.70 11.31
C SER A 315 -13.50 33.86 12.84
N HIS A 316 -13.62 32.74 13.58
CA HIS A 316 -13.20 32.67 14.97
C HIS A 316 -12.63 31.28 15.26
N GLY A 317 -11.36 31.24 15.65
CA GLY A 317 -10.71 30.03 16.14
C GLY A 317 -11.33 29.59 17.47
N LEU A 318 -11.73 28.32 17.52
CA LEU A 318 -12.18 27.61 18.72
C LEU A 318 -11.58 26.18 18.71
N PRO A 319 -11.35 25.58 19.89
CA PRO A 319 -10.49 24.42 20.05
C PRO A 319 -11.16 23.13 19.60
N SER A 320 -10.34 22.19 19.12
CA SER A 320 -10.75 20.84 18.74
C SER A 320 -11.50 20.12 19.87
N PRO A 321 -12.59 19.39 19.58
CA PRO A 321 -13.22 18.53 20.57
C PRO A 321 -12.30 17.34 20.85
N ARG A 322 -11.86 17.22 22.11
CA ARG A 322 -11.11 16.07 22.60
C ARG A 322 -11.91 14.80 22.32
N LEU A 323 -11.30 13.87 21.57
CA LEU A 323 -11.73 12.49 21.47
C LEU A 323 -11.91 11.91 22.90
N PRO A 324 -12.92 11.04 23.14
CA PRO A 324 -12.99 10.30 24.38
C PRO A 324 -11.75 9.41 24.48
N GLN A 325 -10.90 9.70 25.46
CA GLN A 325 -9.81 8.81 25.84
C GLN A 325 -10.41 7.43 26.17
N PRO A 326 -9.90 6.32 25.59
CA PRO A 326 -10.25 5.01 26.08
C PRO A 326 -9.77 4.92 27.53
N THR A 327 -10.69 4.73 28.46
CA THR A 327 -10.35 4.56 29.87
C THR A 327 -9.52 3.28 30.02
N MET A 328 -8.26 3.45 30.41
CA MET A 328 -7.31 2.39 30.80
C MET A 328 -7.75 1.74 32.13
N SER A 329 -8.99 1.26 32.22
CA SER A 329 -9.59 0.83 33.49
C SER A 329 -9.02 -0.46 34.08
N GLY A 330 -8.15 -1.17 33.35
CA GLY A 330 -7.46 -2.37 33.84
C GLY A 330 -6.07 -2.13 34.46
N LEU A 331 -5.43 -0.98 34.18
CA LEU A 331 -4.00 -0.74 34.47
C LEU A 331 -3.73 0.25 35.60
N GLU A 332 -4.74 0.98 36.09
CA GLU A 332 -4.57 1.97 37.17
C GLU A 332 -4.02 1.35 38.47
N HIS A 333 -4.38 0.10 38.76
CA HIS A 333 -3.88 -0.64 39.93
C HIS A 333 -2.38 -1.02 39.81
N VAL A 334 -1.88 -1.20 38.57
CA VAL A 334 -0.47 -1.52 38.29
C VAL A 334 0.40 -0.27 38.39
N ILE A 335 -0.08 0.86 37.87
CA ILE A 335 0.61 2.16 37.94
C ILE A 335 0.82 2.59 39.40
N HIS A 336 -0.17 2.35 40.28
CA HIS A 336 -0.02 2.64 41.71
C HIS A 336 0.97 1.71 42.43
N SER A 337 1.14 0.47 41.96
CA SER A 337 2.02 -0.52 42.58
C SER A 337 3.49 -0.38 42.17
N ARG A 338 3.80 0.34 41.08
CA ARG A 338 5.15 0.44 40.48
C ARG A 338 5.99 1.65 40.92
N LYS A 339 5.49 2.54 41.79
CA LYS A 339 6.19 3.79 42.18
C LYS A 339 7.53 3.63 42.92
N ASN A 340 7.96 2.40 43.26
CA ASN A 340 9.12 2.15 44.14
C ASN A 340 10.16 1.14 43.60
N VAL A 341 10.23 0.87 42.30
CA VAL A 341 11.24 -0.06 41.72
C VAL A 341 12.55 0.67 41.46
N GLY A 342 13.68 0.12 41.92
CA GLY A 342 15.00 0.73 41.75
C GLY A 342 15.57 0.58 40.33
N GLN A 343 16.38 1.54 39.87
CA GLN A 343 16.94 1.58 38.51
C GLN A 343 17.67 0.28 38.09
N LYS A 344 18.41 -0.35 39.01
CA LYS A 344 19.13 -1.62 38.77
C LYS A 344 18.21 -2.82 38.58
N GLU A 345 17.06 -2.84 39.26
CA GLU A 345 16.05 -3.90 39.13
C GLU A 345 15.35 -3.79 37.78
N LEU A 346 15.10 -2.55 37.35
CA LEU A 346 14.52 -2.21 36.07
C LEU A 346 15.44 -2.60 34.89
N GLU A 347 16.75 -2.37 34.99
CA GLU A 347 17.74 -2.83 34.00
C GLU A 347 17.75 -4.36 33.88
N ILE A 348 17.63 -5.07 35.01
CA ILE A 348 17.52 -6.53 35.04
C ILE A 348 16.21 -6.98 34.39
N GLU A 349 15.08 -6.33 34.67
CA GLU A 349 13.79 -6.62 34.01
C GLU A 349 13.89 -6.48 32.48
N THR A 350 14.50 -5.39 31.99
CA THR A 350 14.73 -5.19 30.55
C THR A 350 15.63 -6.27 29.97
N GLN A 351 16.70 -6.66 30.67
CA GLN A 351 17.58 -7.75 30.23
C GLN A 351 16.86 -9.11 30.22
N VAL A 352 16.03 -9.39 31.22
CA VAL A 352 15.21 -10.61 31.28
C VAL A 352 14.21 -10.63 30.13
N ALA A 353 13.54 -9.52 29.85
CA ALA A 353 12.62 -9.43 28.71
C ALA A 353 13.32 -9.70 27.37
N GLN A 354 14.51 -9.14 27.16
CA GLN A 354 15.33 -9.44 25.97
C GLN A 354 15.73 -10.92 25.90
N LEU A 355 16.11 -11.52 27.02
CA LEU A 355 16.45 -12.95 27.09
C LEU A 355 15.24 -13.84 26.82
N MET A 356 14.07 -13.50 27.37
CA MET A 356 12.83 -14.21 27.11
C MET A 356 12.43 -14.12 25.63
N GLY A 357 12.50 -12.93 25.02
CA GLY A 357 12.23 -12.75 23.59
C GLY A 357 13.13 -13.62 22.72
N ARG A 358 14.42 -13.75 23.08
CA ARG A 358 15.37 -14.64 22.40
C ARG A 358 15.05 -16.12 22.62
N ALA A 359 14.60 -16.51 23.82
CA ALA A 359 14.27 -17.89 24.14
C ALA A 359 13.05 -18.41 23.34
N TYR A 360 12.09 -17.53 23.02
CA TYR A 360 10.88 -17.88 22.26
C TYR A 360 10.98 -17.62 20.75
N THR A 361 12.15 -17.20 20.26
CA THR A 361 12.46 -17.10 18.84
C THR A 361 13.36 -18.26 18.44
N LYS A 362 13.01 -18.97 17.36
CA LYS A 362 13.84 -20.07 16.87
C LYS A 362 15.23 -19.54 16.49
N PRO A 363 16.29 -20.36 16.65
CA PRO A 363 17.59 -20.01 16.09
C PRO A 363 17.44 -19.77 14.59
N PRO A 364 18.23 -18.85 13.99
CA PRO A 364 18.20 -18.61 12.55
C PRO A 364 18.41 -19.93 11.82
N ASP A 365 17.41 -20.36 11.05
CA ASP A 365 17.49 -21.61 10.31
C ASP A 365 18.46 -21.43 9.13
N PRO A 366 19.60 -22.15 9.10
CA PRO A 366 20.58 -22.01 8.01
C PRO A 366 20.00 -22.41 6.65
N SER A 367 18.94 -23.21 6.61
CA SER A 367 18.23 -23.57 5.37
C SER A 367 17.41 -22.43 4.76
N LEU A 368 17.20 -21.32 5.49
CA LEU A 368 16.60 -20.10 4.95
C LEU A 368 17.61 -19.29 4.13
N THR A 369 18.91 -19.49 4.34
CA THR A 369 19.99 -18.81 3.60
C THR A 369 20.58 -19.64 2.47
N GLU A 370 20.39 -20.96 2.45
CA GLU A 370 20.86 -21.82 1.37
C GLU A 370 19.79 -21.95 0.26
N PRO A 371 20.18 -21.88 -1.03
CA PRO A 371 19.27 -22.19 -2.12
C PRO A 371 18.81 -23.65 -1.96
N SER A 372 17.50 -23.87 -1.84
CA SER A 372 16.95 -25.22 -1.73
C SER A 372 17.30 -26.00 -3.00
N GLU A 373 18.20 -26.98 -2.91
CA GLU A 373 18.60 -27.86 -4.02
C GLU A 373 17.48 -28.85 -4.45
N SER A 374 16.33 -28.84 -3.76
CA SER A 374 15.18 -29.69 -4.06
C SER A 374 13.89 -28.87 -4.10
N GLY A 375 13.24 -28.80 -5.27
CA GLY A 375 11.84 -28.41 -5.48
C GLY A 375 11.30 -27.30 -4.56
N GLU A 376 11.47 -26.04 -4.97
CA GLU A 376 11.04 -24.82 -4.27
C GLU A 376 9.65 -24.96 -3.59
N GLU A 377 9.61 -25.06 -2.26
CA GLU A 377 8.36 -24.98 -1.52
C GLU A 377 7.85 -23.54 -1.49
N ASP A 378 6.64 -23.30 -2.01
CA ASP A 378 5.91 -22.05 -1.78
C ASP A 378 5.76 -21.81 -0.27
N LYS A 379 6.27 -20.68 0.22
CA LYS A 379 6.22 -20.33 1.65
C LYS A 379 5.14 -19.29 1.89
N THR A 380 4.23 -19.58 2.83
CA THR A 380 3.29 -18.58 3.34
C THR A 380 3.74 -18.14 4.72
N TYR A 381 3.92 -16.84 4.89
CA TYR A 381 4.29 -16.23 6.16
C TYR A 381 3.14 -15.36 6.68
N LEU A 382 2.91 -15.46 7.99
CA LEU A 382 2.18 -14.48 8.78
C LEU A 382 3.20 -13.47 9.30
N LEU A 383 3.00 -12.22 8.93
CA LEU A 383 3.78 -11.08 9.39
C LEU A 383 2.92 -10.24 10.31
N PHE A 384 3.50 -9.72 11.38
CA PHE A 384 2.78 -8.84 12.29
C PHE A 384 3.73 -7.96 13.06
N THR A 385 3.24 -6.79 13.48
CA THR A 385 4.00 -5.94 14.41
C THR A 385 3.85 -6.45 15.83
N THR A 386 4.94 -6.33 16.59
CA THR A 386 5.05 -6.75 17.99
C THR A 386 6.14 -5.92 18.66
N GLY A 387 6.52 -6.30 19.87
CA GLY A 387 7.57 -5.67 20.64
C GLY A 387 7.98 -6.52 21.83
N SER A 388 9.14 -6.20 22.40
CA SER A 388 9.66 -6.83 23.62
C SER A 388 10.11 -5.83 24.68
N LEU A 389 10.38 -4.58 24.30
CA LEU A 389 10.90 -3.55 25.22
C LEU A 389 9.82 -2.63 25.79
N THR A 390 8.79 -2.31 25.00
CA THR A 390 7.69 -1.39 25.33
C THR A 390 6.38 -1.88 24.68
N TYR A 391 5.25 -1.30 25.06
CA TYR A 391 3.95 -1.59 24.46
C TYR A 391 3.85 -1.14 22.99
N SER A 392 4.61 -0.12 22.60
CA SER A 392 4.62 0.39 21.22
C SER A 392 5.31 -0.62 20.28
N PRO A 393 4.71 -0.95 19.11
CA PRO A 393 5.32 -1.92 18.20
C PRO A 393 6.64 -1.40 17.61
N HIS A 394 7.71 -2.19 17.75
CA HIS A 394 9.06 -1.89 17.24
C HIS A 394 9.74 -3.10 16.60
N GLN A 395 9.07 -4.26 16.62
CA GLN A 395 9.54 -5.50 16.05
C GLN A 395 8.53 -6.06 15.07
N ILE A 396 9.02 -6.81 14.08
CA ILE A 396 8.21 -7.56 13.12
C ILE A 396 8.38 -9.03 13.44
N GLY A 397 7.30 -9.66 13.88
CA GLY A 397 7.23 -11.10 14.07
C GLY A 397 6.91 -11.80 12.76
N ILE A 398 7.63 -12.87 12.46
CA ILE A 398 7.47 -13.68 11.26
C ILE A 398 7.20 -15.13 11.68
N LYS A 399 6.10 -15.69 11.18
CA LYS A 399 5.68 -17.05 11.46
C LYS A 399 5.23 -17.76 10.18
N ARG A 400 5.80 -18.91 9.85
CA ARG A 400 5.39 -19.73 8.70
C ARG A 400 4.05 -20.39 8.98
N ILE A 401 3.10 -20.22 8.06
CA ILE A 401 1.85 -20.97 8.02
C ILE A 401 2.07 -22.18 7.11
N ARG A 402 1.94 -23.38 7.66
CA ARG A 402 2.05 -24.62 6.86
C ARG A 402 0.72 -24.93 6.14
N PRO A 403 0.74 -25.61 4.99
CA PRO A 403 -0.48 -25.95 4.24
C PRO A 403 -1.57 -26.62 5.09
N GLU A 404 -1.20 -27.54 5.98
CA GLU A 404 -2.12 -28.23 6.90
C GLU A 404 -2.78 -27.30 7.94
N GLN A 405 -2.23 -26.11 8.16
CA GLN A 405 -2.76 -25.10 9.08
C GLN A 405 -3.70 -24.12 8.38
N MET A 406 -3.80 -24.12 7.05
CA MET A 406 -4.61 -23.18 6.26
C MET A 406 -6.10 -23.56 6.17
N THR A 407 -6.50 -24.63 6.85
CA THR A 407 -7.88 -25.09 6.93
C THR A 407 -8.36 -25.15 8.37
N THR A 408 -9.64 -24.84 8.57
CA THR A 408 -10.36 -25.02 9.84
C THR A 408 -10.64 -26.50 10.14
N SER A 409 -10.50 -27.40 9.15
CA SER A 409 -10.62 -28.84 9.34
C SER A 409 -9.40 -29.45 10.05
N GLY A 410 -9.60 -30.64 10.63
CA GLY A 410 -8.55 -31.38 11.34
C GLY A 410 -8.48 -31.06 12.84
N PRO A 411 -7.58 -31.74 13.58
CA PRO A 411 -7.49 -31.58 15.03
C PRO A 411 -7.18 -30.13 15.40
N VAL A 412 -7.78 -29.68 16.50
CA VAL A 412 -7.45 -28.39 17.10
C VAL A 412 -5.99 -28.48 17.59
N LEU A 413 -5.12 -27.64 17.04
CA LEU A 413 -3.72 -27.57 17.46
C LEU A 413 -3.67 -27.39 18.98
N GLY A 414 -3.26 -28.43 19.72
CA GLY A 414 -3.17 -28.39 21.19
C GLY A 414 -3.68 -29.63 21.94
N GLU A 415 -4.47 -30.53 21.33
CA GLU A 415 -4.92 -31.76 22.02
C GLU A 415 -3.80 -32.79 22.23
N GLU A 416 -2.74 -32.77 21.41
CA GLU A 416 -1.59 -33.69 21.49
C GLU A 416 -0.26 -33.02 21.89
N ARG A 417 -0.26 -31.74 22.30
CA ARG A 417 0.98 -31.09 22.77
C ARG A 417 1.29 -31.55 24.19
N SER A 418 2.53 -32.00 24.42
CA SER A 418 3.03 -32.24 25.79
C SER A 418 2.83 -30.99 26.64
N SER A 419 2.65 -31.19 27.95
CA SER A 419 2.42 -30.15 28.96
C SER A 419 3.44 -28.99 28.97
N ASP A 420 4.53 -29.12 28.23
CA ASP A 420 5.73 -28.30 28.38
C ASP A 420 5.80 -27.11 27.39
N GLU A 421 5.03 -27.07 26.29
CA GLU A 421 5.05 -25.96 25.31
C GLU A 421 3.66 -25.29 25.13
N PHE A 422 3.35 -24.34 26.00
CA PHE A 422 2.08 -23.61 26.01
C PHE A 422 1.95 -22.50 24.95
N PHE A 423 3.07 -22.00 24.41
CA PHE A 423 3.13 -20.90 23.43
C PHE A 423 3.88 -21.33 22.16
N ASP A 424 3.46 -20.81 21.01
CA ASP A 424 4.15 -21.00 19.73
C ASP A 424 5.36 -20.08 19.62
N SER A 425 6.53 -20.64 19.28
CA SER A 425 7.75 -19.87 19.00
C SER A 425 7.67 -19.13 17.66
N LEU A 426 8.37 -18.00 17.53
CA LEU A 426 8.48 -17.27 16.27
C LEU A 426 9.58 -17.85 15.40
N ASP A 427 9.39 -17.84 14.07
CA ASP A 427 10.41 -18.32 13.14
C ASP A 427 11.47 -17.26 12.89
N HIS A 428 11.10 -15.97 12.91
CA HIS A 428 12.04 -14.86 12.87
C HIS A 428 11.46 -13.60 13.53
N VAL A 429 12.33 -12.72 14.01
CA VAL A 429 11.97 -11.40 14.53
C VAL A 429 12.96 -10.37 14.01
N ILE A 430 12.45 -9.29 13.44
CA ILE A 430 13.26 -8.17 12.96
C ILE A 430 13.00 -6.97 13.87
N ASP A 431 14.05 -6.38 14.43
CA ASP A 431 13.96 -5.19 15.26
C ASP A 431 14.24 -3.93 14.44
N ILE A 432 13.26 -3.04 14.37
CA ILE A 432 13.30 -1.82 13.56
C ILE A 432 13.92 -0.66 14.33
N HIS A 433 14.11 -0.78 15.65
CA HIS A 433 14.67 0.28 16.49
C HIS A 433 13.90 1.60 16.39
N GLY A 434 12.57 1.50 16.33
CA GLY A 434 11.67 2.64 16.19
C GLY A 434 10.22 2.21 16.24
N HIS A 435 9.31 3.17 16.39
CA HIS A 435 7.88 2.90 16.37
C HIS A 435 7.44 2.57 14.94
N ILE A 436 6.91 1.38 14.71
CA ILE A 436 6.37 0.95 13.42
C ILE A 436 4.97 1.55 13.26
N ILE A 437 4.75 2.26 12.15
CA ILE A 437 3.51 3.02 11.90
C ILE A 437 2.82 2.59 10.59
N GLY A 438 3.44 1.72 9.80
CA GLY A 438 2.88 1.26 8.53
C GLY A 438 3.69 0.13 7.93
N MET A 439 3.02 -0.78 7.24
CA MET A 439 3.64 -1.89 6.53
C MET A 439 2.90 -2.15 5.22
N GLY A 440 3.63 -2.55 4.17
CA GLY A 440 3.06 -2.93 2.88
C GLY A 440 3.96 -3.93 2.16
N LEU A 441 3.36 -4.80 1.35
CA LEU A 441 4.09 -5.82 0.58
C LEU A 441 4.28 -5.37 -0.87
N SER A 442 5.40 -5.74 -1.48
CA SER A 442 5.51 -5.66 -2.94
C SER A 442 4.49 -6.61 -3.60
N PRO A 443 4.07 -6.36 -4.86
CA PRO A 443 3.05 -7.17 -5.52
C PRO A 443 3.39 -8.66 -5.66
N ASP A 444 4.68 -9.00 -5.68
CA ASP A 444 5.22 -10.35 -5.72
C ASP A 444 5.47 -10.95 -4.31
N HIS A 445 5.14 -10.21 -3.25
CA HIS A 445 5.37 -10.54 -1.85
C HIS A 445 6.84 -10.87 -1.54
N ARG A 446 7.77 -10.34 -2.35
CA ARG A 446 9.20 -10.55 -2.14
C ARG A 446 9.76 -9.61 -1.07
N TYR A 447 9.30 -8.37 -1.08
CA TYR A 447 9.78 -7.32 -0.21
C TYR A 447 8.67 -6.83 0.70
N LEU A 448 9.01 -6.63 1.96
CA LEU A 448 8.18 -5.98 2.96
C LEU A 448 8.73 -4.57 3.17
N TYR A 449 7.87 -3.57 2.98
CA TYR A 449 8.14 -2.16 3.21
C TYR A 449 7.55 -1.75 4.55
N VAL A 450 8.32 -1.00 5.36
CA VAL A 450 7.95 -0.68 6.74
C VAL A 450 8.25 0.77 7.04
N ASN A 451 7.22 1.54 7.37
CA ASN A 451 7.39 2.88 7.92
C ASN A 451 7.68 2.79 9.41
N SER A 452 8.74 3.48 9.84
CA SER A 452 9.11 3.59 11.24
C SER A 452 9.54 5.00 11.62
N ARG A 453 9.40 5.33 12.90
CA ARG A 453 9.98 6.52 13.51
C ARG A 453 11.02 6.09 14.52
N ALA A 454 12.28 6.29 14.15
CA ALA A 454 13.42 5.85 14.94
C ALA A 454 13.45 6.52 16.32
N TRP A 455 13.84 5.76 17.34
CA TRP A 455 14.23 6.32 18.64
C TRP A 455 15.73 6.68 18.66
N PRO A 456 16.21 7.48 19.62
CA PRO A 456 17.64 7.78 19.74
C PRO A 456 18.50 6.51 19.85
N ALA A 457 19.61 6.49 19.12
CA ALA A 457 20.56 5.38 19.17
C ALA A 457 21.10 5.19 20.61
N GLY A 458 21.07 3.95 21.10
CA GLY A 458 21.51 3.61 22.46
C GLY A 458 20.53 3.99 23.57
N CYS A 459 19.30 4.40 23.25
CA CYS A 459 18.26 4.63 24.25
C CYS A 459 17.96 3.36 25.05
N VAL A 460 17.95 3.48 26.38
CA VAL A 460 17.56 2.39 27.29
C VAL A 460 16.12 2.62 27.72
N ILE A 461 15.25 1.68 27.37
CA ILE A 461 13.84 1.71 27.78
C ILE A 461 13.76 1.16 29.21
N SER A 462 13.52 2.07 30.14
CA SER A 462 13.41 1.79 31.57
C SER A 462 12.00 1.34 31.95
N ASP A 463 10.97 2.04 31.49
CA ASP A 463 9.57 1.68 31.76
C ASP A 463 8.89 1.27 30.45
N PRO A 464 8.44 0.01 30.30
CA PRO A 464 7.72 -0.41 29.10
C PRO A 464 6.44 0.38 28.83
N MET A 465 5.86 1.03 29.85
CA MET A 465 4.70 1.91 29.72
C MET A 465 5.05 3.34 29.28
N SER A 466 6.34 3.67 29.19
CA SER A 466 6.85 4.97 28.75
C SER A 466 7.76 4.77 27.54
N PRO A 467 7.20 4.76 26.32
CA PRO A 467 7.97 4.56 25.11
C PRO A 467 9.01 5.68 24.96
N PRO A 468 10.17 5.41 24.33
CA PRO A 468 11.20 6.42 24.15
C PRO A 468 10.73 7.53 23.22
N PRO A 469 11.37 8.71 23.24
CA PRO A 469 11.09 9.75 22.25
C PRO A 469 11.39 9.22 20.84
N ILE A 470 10.62 9.66 19.86
CA ILE A 470 10.73 9.22 18.46
C ILE A 470 10.97 10.41 17.54
N ALA A 471 11.71 10.20 16.44
CA ALA A 471 11.97 11.21 15.43
C ALA A 471 10.69 11.66 14.72
N GLU A 472 10.64 12.88 14.20
CA GLU A 472 9.55 13.31 13.30
C GLU A 472 9.70 12.75 11.87
N GLU A 473 10.94 12.45 11.47
CA GLU A 473 11.23 11.83 10.17
C GLU A 473 10.77 10.37 10.17
N ILE A 474 10.13 9.96 9.08
CA ILE A 474 9.74 8.57 8.85
C ILE A 474 10.79 7.89 7.98
N ASP A 475 11.31 6.77 8.49
CA ASP A 475 12.16 5.83 7.79
C ASP A 475 11.31 4.75 7.12
N LEU A 476 11.35 4.64 5.80
CA LEU A 476 10.73 3.56 5.05
C LEU A 476 11.77 2.46 4.77
N HIS A 477 11.79 1.43 5.62
CA HIS A 477 12.68 0.27 5.53
C HIS A 477 12.20 -0.70 4.45
N VAL A 478 13.14 -1.44 3.85
CA VAL A 478 12.87 -2.50 2.87
C VAL A 478 13.45 -3.79 3.41
N ILE A 479 12.62 -4.84 3.53
CA ILE A 479 13.00 -6.14 4.07
C ILE A 479 12.80 -7.19 2.99
N ASP A 480 13.85 -7.91 2.67
CA ASP A 480 13.81 -9.06 1.77
C ASP A 480 13.25 -10.27 2.52
N LEU A 481 12.07 -10.77 2.12
CA LEU A 481 11.43 -11.93 2.75
C LEU A 481 12.05 -13.28 2.35
N LYS A 482 12.94 -13.34 1.34
CA LYS A 482 13.75 -14.54 1.08
C LYS A 482 14.82 -14.70 2.14
N SER A 483 15.58 -13.64 2.38
CA SER A 483 16.71 -13.64 3.31
C SER A 483 16.31 -13.28 4.75
N LEU A 484 15.09 -12.78 4.95
CA LEU A 484 14.54 -12.23 6.19
C LEU A 484 15.43 -11.13 6.78
N ARG A 485 15.98 -10.28 5.90
CA ARG A 485 16.92 -9.21 6.28
C ARG A 485 16.53 -7.89 5.64
N GLU A 486 16.90 -6.81 6.31
CA GLU A 486 16.75 -5.47 5.79
C GLU A 486 17.73 -5.22 4.62
N GLU A 487 17.22 -4.75 3.49
CA GLU A 487 17.98 -4.24 2.36
C GLU A 487 18.46 -2.80 2.63
N ARG A 488 19.66 -2.46 2.15
CA ARG A 488 20.33 -1.24 2.60
C ARG A 488 19.68 0.06 2.08
N ARG A 489 19.43 0.94 3.06
CA ARG A 489 18.97 2.35 3.07
C ARG A 489 17.46 2.50 3.11
N SER A 490 16.98 3.08 4.21
CA SER A 490 15.61 3.56 4.33
C SER A 490 15.35 4.73 3.38
N LEU A 491 14.17 4.75 2.79
CA LEU A 491 13.69 5.89 2.01
C LEU A 491 13.20 6.95 3.00
N ARG A 492 13.62 8.20 2.79
CA ARG A 492 13.31 9.34 3.65
C ARG A 492 12.79 10.48 2.81
N ALA A 493 11.71 11.12 3.27
CA ALA A 493 11.22 12.41 2.77
C ALA A 493 10.05 12.93 3.62
N HIS A 494 9.27 12.02 4.18
CA HIS A 494 8.00 12.28 4.82
C HIS A 494 8.10 12.31 6.35
N ARG A 495 7.15 13.00 6.99
CA ARG A 495 7.18 13.27 8.43
C ARG A 495 5.86 12.96 9.11
N ALA A 496 5.96 12.69 10.40
CA ALA A 496 4.86 12.54 11.34
C ALA A 496 5.15 13.28 12.64
N PHE A 497 4.11 13.79 13.28
CA PHE A 497 4.16 14.67 14.44
C PHE A 497 3.42 14.09 15.64
N THR A 498 2.63 13.03 15.47
CA THR A 498 1.94 12.34 16.56
C THR A 498 2.92 11.96 17.68
N PRO A 499 2.61 12.20 18.96
CA PRO A 499 3.48 11.82 20.08
C PRO A 499 3.81 10.31 20.14
N ASN A 500 4.84 9.96 20.90
CA ASN A 500 5.29 8.58 21.07
C ASN A 500 4.37 7.69 21.91
N ASP A 501 3.48 8.31 22.70
CA ASP A 501 2.50 7.64 23.54
C ASP A 501 1.14 7.45 22.86
N GLU A 502 0.96 8.01 21.66
CA GLU A 502 -0.22 7.85 20.81
C GLU A 502 0.03 6.87 19.66
N CYS A 503 -1.06 6.36 19.07
CA CYS A 503 -1.02 5.40 17.98
C CYS A 503 -1.64 6.04 16.73
N PHE A 504 -0.91 6.01 15.62
CA PHE A 504 -1.36 6.47 14.32
C PHE A 504 -0.80 5.54 13.23
N PHE A 505 -1.51 5.43 12.11
CA PHE A 505 -1.16 4.53 11.02
C PHE A 505 -1.02 5.31 9.72
N ILE A 506 0.03 5.00 8.97
CA ILE A 506 0.21 5.47 7.61
C ILE A 506 0.29 4.24 6.71
N PHE A 507 -0.78 3.98 5.99
CA PHE A 507 -0.87 2.85 5.07
C PHE A 507 -0.13 3.20 3.76
N LEU A 508 0.99 2.50 3.55
CA LEU A 508 1.80 2.60 2.36
C LEU A 508 1.42 1.50 1.36
N ASP A 509 1.72 1.73 0.09
CA ASP A 509 1.47 0.73 -0.95
C ASP A 509 2.59 0.70 -1.99
N VAL A 510 2.73 -0.45 -2.66
CA VAL A 510 3.87 -0.77 -3.51
C VAL A 510 3.37 -1.29 -4.85
N SER A 511 3.76 -0.62 -5.92
CA SER A 511 3.58 -1.10 -7.29
C SER A 511 4.86 -1.78 -7.80
N ARG A 512 4.87 -2.19 -9.07
CA ARG A 512 6.04 -2.78 -9.73
C ARG A 512 7.29 -1.90 -9.61
N ASP A 513 7.16 -0.63 -9.98
CA ASP A 513 8.30 0.26 -10.11
C ASP A 513 8.41 1.28 -8.96
N PHE A 514 7.29 1.52 -8.25
CA PHE A 514 7.19 2.60 -7.26
C PHE A 514 6.70 2.09 -5.91
N VAL A 515 7.10 2.79 -4.85
CA VAL A 515 6.48 2.71 -3.51
C VAL A 515 5.93 4.09 -3.17
N ALA A 516 4.79 4.13 -2.48
CA ALA A 516 4.18 5.37 -2.03
C ALA A 516 3.80 5.29 -0.56
N SER A 517 3.79 6.44 0.10
CA SER A 517 3.36 6.56 1.49
C SER A 517 2.76 7.94 1.78
N GLY A 518 1.85 8.00 2.75
CA GLY A 518 1.31 9.25 3.28
C GLY A 518 2.22 9.92 4.32
N ALA A 519 1.79 11.04 4.87
CA ALA A 519 2.52 11.81 5.88
C ALA A 519 1.59 12.74 6.65
N GLU A 520 1.94 13.07 7.89
CA GLU A 520 1.25 14.13 8.63
C GLU A 520 1.70 15.53 8.19
N ASP A 521 2.70 15.64 7.31
CA ASP A 521 3.09 16.90 6.68
C ASP A 521 2.16 17.35 5.54
N LYS A 522 0.97 16.72 5.43
CA LYS A 522 -0.10 16.98 4.46
C LYS A 522 0.21 16.55 3.03
N HIS A 523 1.13 15.61 2.87
CA HIS A 523 1.49 15.12 1.54
C HIS A 523 1.65 13.61 1.49
N GLY A 524 1.28 13.04 0.35
CA GLY A 524 1.78 11.73 -0.07
C GLY A 524 3.12 11.87 -0.78
N TYR A 525 3.90 10.80 -0.82
CA TYR A 525 5.19 10.75 -1.47
C TYR A 525 5.32 9.49 -2.30
N ILE A 526 6.05 9.58 -3.41
CA ILE A 526 6.32 8.44 -4.31
C ILE A 526 7.82 8.32 -4.49
N TRP A 527 8.35 7.11 -4.35
CA TRP A 527 9.75 6.79 -4.61
C TRP A 527 9.88 5.74 -5.70
N ASP A 528 11.01 5.78 -6.42
CA ASP A 528 11.43 4.66 -7.27
C ASP A 528 12.04 3.53 -6.43
N ARG A 529 11.64 2.28 -6.69
CA ARG A 529 12.10 1.10 -5.95
C ARG A 529 13.53 0.67 -6.25
N HIS A 530 14.09 1.04 -7.40
CA HIS A 530 15.43 0.59 -7.83
C HIS A 530 16.52 1.62 -7.49
N TYR A 531 16.26 2.90 -7.75
CA TYR A 531 17.21 3.99 -7.47
C TYR A 531 17.06 4.57 -6.06
N ASN A 532 16.00 4.22 -5.33
CA ASN A 532 15.74 4.69 -3.98
C ASN A 532 15.70 6.22 -3.86
N ILE A 533 14.99 6.87 -4.78
CA ILE A 533 14.85 8.33 -4.83
C ILE A 533 13.39 8.75 -4.73
N CYS A 534 13.15 9.87 -4.03
CA CYS A 534 11.84 10.51 -4.00
C CYS A 534 11.57 11.21 -5.34
N LEU A 535 10.47 10.84 -5.99
CA LEU A 535 10.10 11.31 -7.32
C LEU A 535 9.02 12.39 -7.29
N ALA A 536 8.04 12.27 -6.37
CA ALA A 536 6.91 13.18 -6.32
C ALA A 536 6.40 13.40 -4.89
N ARG A 537 5.73 14.53 -4.72
CA ARG A 537 5.02 14.95 -3.51
C ARG A 537 3.58 15.31 -3.89
N LEU A 538 2.61 14.71 -3.23
CA LEU A 538 1.18 14.74 -3.56
C LEU A 538 0.44 15.55 -2.51
N ALA A 539 0.01 16.77 -2.83
CA ALA A 539 -0.51 17.70 -1.83
C ALA A 539 -1.97 17.38 -1.42
N HIS A 540 -2.23 17.46 -0.13
CA HIS A 540 -3.54 17.44 0.52
C HIS A 540 -3.70 18.64 1.47
N ASP A 541 -4.91 18.89 1.94
CA ASP A 541 -5.19 19.99 2.88
C ASP A 541 -4.95 19.58 4.34
N ASP A 542 -4.83 18.27 4.59
CA ASP A 542 -4.51 17.66 5.89
C ASP A 542 -3.70 16.36 5.75
N VAL A 543 -3.46 15.67 6.88
CA VAL A 543 -2.70 14.41 6.99
C VAL A 543 -3.13 13.38 5.93
N VAL A 544 -2.17 12.80 5.22
CA VAL A 544 -2.41 11.69 4.28
C VAL A 544 -2.26 10.36 5.01
N ASN A 545 -3.37 9.66 5.22
CA ASN A 545 -3.42 8.41 6.00
C ASN A 545 -3.09 7.16 5.17
N SER A 546 -3.48 7.14 3.91
CA SER A 546 -3.39 5.94 3.07
C SER A 546 -3.14 6.31 1.62
N VAL A 547 -2.34 5.49 0.95
CA VAL A 547 -2.17 5.52 -0.50
C VAL A 547 -2.38 4.13 -1.07
N ALA A 548 -2.86 4.03 -2.31
CA ALA A 548 -3.10 2.74 -2.97
C ALA A 548 -2.85 2.85 -4.47
N PHE A 549 -1.93 2.04 -5.01
CA PHE A 549 -1.72 1.88 -6.44
C PHE A 549 -2.79 0.95 -7.02
N SER A 550 -3.23 1.23 -8.25
CA SER A 550 -4.03 0.24 -8.96
C SER A 550 -3.17 -0.96 -9.33
N PRO A 551 -3.54 -2.20 -8.95
CA PRO A 551 -2.80 -3.39 -9.36
C PRO A 551 -2.92 -3.63 -10.87
N ALA A 552 -3.92 -3.04 -11.52
CA ALA A 552 -4.12 -3.12 -12.97
C ALA A 552 -3.35 -2.05 -13.75
N ASP A 553 -2.97 -0.94 -13.12
CA ASP A 553 -2.30 0.20 -13.76
C ASP A 553 -1.44 0.98 -12.75
N GLN A 554 -0.12 0.77 -12.78
CA GLN A 554 0.80 1.47 -11.88
C GLN A 554 0.83 3.00 -12.08
N GLU A 555 0.32 3.49 -13.22
CA GLU A 555 0.21 4.92 -13.50
C GLU A 555 -1.09 5.54 -12.94
N LEU A 556 -1.83 4.79 -12.10
CA LEU A 556 -2.97 5.23 -11.28
C LEU A 556 -2.68 4.99 -9.79
N LEU A 557 -2.71 6.06 -9.01
CA LEU A 557 -2.55 6.05 -7.55
C LEU A 557 -3.72 6.80 -6.91
N LEU A 558 -4.17 6.32 -5.76
CA LEU A 558 -5.13 7.00 -4.90
C LEU A 558 -4.45 7.44 -3.60
N SER A 559 -4.91 8.54 -3.02
CA SER A 559 -4.53 8.95 -1.65
C SER A 559 -5.75 9.39 -0.86
N ALA A 560 -5.80 9.03 0.42
CA ALA A 560 -6.87 9.32 1.37
C ALA A 560 -6.31 10.16 2.52
N SER A 561 -7.12 11.11 3.00
CA SER A 561 -6.65 12.16 3.91
C SER A 561 -7.66 12.50 5.00
N ASP A 562 -7.15 13.11 6.06
CA ASP A 562 -7.92 13.75 7.12
C ASP A 562 -8.75 14.94 6.61
N ASP A 563 -8.45 15.47 5.42
CA ASP A 563 -9.25 16.50 4.74
C ASP A 563 -10.60 15.99 4.18
N SER A 564 -11.00 14.77 4.56
CA SER A 564 -12.20 14.05 4.13
C SER A 564 -12.27 13.75 2.63
N THR A 565 -11.15 13.87 1.90
CA THR A 565 -11.10 13.60 0.46
C THR A 565 -10.27 12.38 0.09
N ILE A 566 -10.58 11.85 -1.09
CA ILE A 566 -9.71 10.92 -1.81
C ILE A 566 -9.27 11.60 -3.09
N LYS A 567 -7.96 11.67 -3.35
CA LYS A 567 -7.42 12.21 -4.59
C LYS A 567 -6.97 11.10 -5.53
N VAL A 568 -7.22 11.32 -6.82
CA VAL A 568 -6.89 10.40 -7.90
C VAL A 568 -5.74 10.99 -8.70
N TRP A 569 -4.65 10.23 -8.80
CA TRP A 569 -3.42 10.66 -9.44
C TRP A 569 -3.13 9.82 -10.68
N ARG A 570 -2.85 10.49 -11.79
CA ARG A 570 -2.43 9.88 -13.04
C ARG A 570 -1.06 10.41 -13.46
N SER A 571 -0.39 9.66 -14.33
CA SER A 571 0.90 10.11 -14.86
C SER A 571 0.78 11.18 -15.93
N PRO A 572 1.79 12.06 -16.09
CA PRO A 572 1.85 13.00 -17.21
C PRO A 572 1.68 12.33 -18.58
N ARG A 573 2.18 11.10 -18.75
CA ARG A 573 1.96 10.29 -19.96
C ARG A 573 0.48 10.00 -20.19
N MET A 574 -0.23 9.51 -19.18
CA MET A 574 -1.64 9.14 -19.31
C MET A 574 -2.51 10.35 -19.64
N ILE A 575 -2.21 11.51 -19.04
CA ILE A 575 -2.89 12.78 -19.36
C ILE A 575 -2.71 13.16 -20.83
N ARG A 576 -1.48 13.11 -21.34
CA ARG A 576 -1.22 13.44 -22.76
C ARG A 576 -1.89 12.46 -23.72
N LEU A 577 -1.96 11.18 -23.37
CA LEU A 577 -2.65 10.16 -24.17
C LEU A 577 -4.16 10.42 -24.22
N ALA A 578 -4.79 10.72 -23.09
CA ALA A 578 -6.22 11.05 -23.02
C ALA A 578 -6.57 12.31 -23.83
N GLN A 579 -5.72 13.34 -23.76
CA GLN A 579 -5.89 14.56 -24.56
C GLN A 579 -5.71 14.32 -26.06
N ALA A 580 -4.82 13.40 -26.45
CA ALA A 580 -4.60 13.06 -27.85
C ALA A 580 -5.77 12.29 -28.47
N SER A 581 -6.39 11.37 -27.72
CA SER A 581 -7.59 10.64 -28.17
C SER A 581 -8.82 11.53 -28.28
N ALA A 582 -8.90 12.60 -27.49
CA ALA A 582 -10.00 13.57 -27.55
C ALA A 582 -9.93 14.51 -28.78
N ARG A 583 -8.81 14.55 -29.51
CA ARG A 583 -8.69 15.40 -30.70
C ARG A 583 -9.35 14.74 -31.92
N PRO A 584 -10.25 15.43 -32.64
CA PRO A 584 -10.81 14.89 -33.87
C PRO A 584 -9.69 14.60 -34.88
N PRO A 585 -9.79 13.52 -35.68
CA PRO A 585 -8.81 13.24 -36.72
C PRO A 585 -8.74 14.45 -37.65
N ARG A 586 -7.52 14.99 -37.86
CA ARG A 586 -7.32 16.07 -38.81
C ARG A 586 -7.88 15.62 -40.17
N PRO A 587 -8.70 16.44 -40.86
CA PRO A 587 -9.13 16.09 -42.20
C PRO A 587 -7.88 15.88 -43.06
N ARG A 588 -7.75 14.69 -43.65
CA ARG A 588 -6.69 14.42 -44.62
C ARG A 588 -6.88 15.40 -45.77
N SER A 589 -5.97 16.36 -45.94
CA SER A 589 -5.98 17.22 -47.12
C SER A 589 -5.69 16.35 -48.34
N LEU A 590 -6.72 16.03 -49.11
CA LEU A 590 -6.60 15.45 -50.44
C LEU A 590 -6.14 16.54 -51.42
N LEU A 591 -4.90 17.01 -51.26
CA LEU A 591 -4.21 17.73 -52.33
C LEU A 591 -3.36 16.70 -53.09
N PRO A 592 -3.71 16.34 -54.33
CA PRO A 592 -2.86 15.46 -55.13
C PRO A 592 -1.54 16.17 -55.44
N SER A 593 -0.44 15.54 -55.07
CA SER A 593 0.95 15.94 -55.32
C SER A 593 1.34 15.79 -56.80
N TRP A 594 0.63 16.47 -57.71
CA TRP A 594 0.86 16.40 -59.16
C TRP A 594 1.49 17.65 -59.77
N LEU A 595 2.18 18.48 -58.98
CA LEU A 595 2.97 19.61 -59.47
C LEU A 595 4.37 19.62 -58.85
N SER A 596 5.17 18.60 -59.18
CA SER A 596 6.64 18.71 -59.18
C SER A 596 7.28 17.65 -60.09
N ARG A 597 6.90 17.65 -61.37
CA ARG A 597 7.76 17.07 -62.42
C ARG A 597 8.10 18.14 -63.44
N SER A 598 9.18 18.85 -63.17
CA SER A 598 9.90 19.63 -64.17
C SER A 598 11.40 19.45 -63.96
N LYS A 599 12.01 18.79 -64.95
CA LYS A 599 13.40 18.88 -65.39
C LYS A 599 14.50 18.38 -64.43
N ASN A 600 15.00 17.17 -64.71
CA ASN A 600 16.38 16.95 -65.17
C ASN A 600 16.66 15.45 -65.35
N SER A 601 16.81 15.01 -66.60
CA SER A 601 17.51 13.77 -66.92
C SER A 601 18.35 14.00 -68.18
N CYS A 602 19.55 14.55 -67.98
CA CYS A 602 20.65 14.35 -68.91
C CYS A 602 21.34 13.03 -68.56
N ILE A 603 21.36 12.12 -69.53
CA ILE A 603 22.56 11.46 -70.05
C ILE A 603 23.50 10.83 -69.00
N ASN A 604 23.47 9.50 -68.90
CA ASN A 604 24.60 8.69 -69.37
C ASN A 604 24.32 7.17 -69.27
N GLY A 605 24.71 6.47 -70.33
CA GLY A 605 24.85 5.02 -70.34
C GLY A 605 26.03 4.57 -69.49
N LYS A 606 25.99 3.29 -69.10
CA LYS A 606 27.08 2.53 -68.46
C LYS A 606 28.31 2.41 -69.38
N PRO A 607 29.49 2.04 -68.86
CA PRO A 607 29.79 1.62 -67.47
C PRO A 607 30.53 2.63 -66.62
#